data_AF-A0A3G6JLM2-F1
#
_entry.id   AF-A0A3G6JLM2-F1
#
_cell.length_a   1.000
_cell.length_b   1.000
_cell.length_c   1.000
_cell.angle_alpha   90.00
_cell.angle_beta   90.00
_cell.angle_gamma   90.00
#
_symmetry.space_group_name_H-M   'P 1'
#
loop_
_entity.id
_entity.type
_entity.pdbx_description
1 polymer ?
#
loop_
_entity_poly.entity_id
_entity_poly.type
_entity_poly.pdbx_seq_one_letter_code
_entity_poly.pdbx_strand_id
1 'polypeptide(L)'
;MPAKTFNDCLTPEDKEEIKRWDEFLRNDNKAFANANRRDRYHNLGSLDENISIDGRATDLYELIAAPSSNGEEVLLTNELIEVVIKFLDDLKPEDKLIMIGKLTDKPMPSTKLANLLGMSDKTVTTHFKKYQKMLQQQLKNYI
;
A
#
# COMPACT_ATOMS: atom_id res chain seq x y z
N MET A 1 -0.49 -70.58 17.31
CA MET A 1 0.67 -69.91 16.67
C MET A 1 0.62 -68.44 17.06
N PRO A 2 1.71 -67.82 17.53
CA PRO A 2 1.71 -66.38 17.81
C PRO A 2 1.47 -65.62 16.49
N ALA A 3 0.59 -64.63 16.51
CA ALA A 3 0.32 -63.79 15.35
C ALA A 3 1.55 -62.92 15.07
N LYS A 4 2.06 -62.96 13.83
CA LYS A 4 3.09 -62.02 13.40
C LYS A 4 2.52 -60.61 13.38
N THR A 5 3.26 -59.66 13.96
CA THR A 5 2.93 -58.24 13.95
C THR A 5 3.47 -57.57 12.69
N PHE A 6 3.00 -56.37 12.37
CA PHE A 6 3.50 -55.56 11.25
C PHE A 6 5.04 -55.42 11.30
N ASN A 7 5.61 -55.23 12.50
CA ASN A 7 7.05 -55.08 12.71
C ASN A 7 7.86 -56.35 12.39
N ASP A 8 7.22 -57.53 12.44
CA ASP A 8 7.85 -58.81 12.12
C ASP A 8 7.93 -59.06 10.61
N CYS A 9 7.20 -58.27 9.81
CA CYS A 9 7.19 -58.33 8.35
C CYS A 9 8.15 -57.32 7.68
N LEU A 10 8.69 -56.37 8.45
CA LEU A 10 9.57 -55.32 7.92
C LEU A 10 11.00 -55.82 7.73
N THR A 11 11.55 -55.58 6.55
CA THR A 11 12.97 -55.74 6.26
C THR A 11 13.79 -54.68 7.02
N PRO A 12 15.11 -54.88 7.19
CA PRO A 12 15.99 -53.84 7.73
C PRO A 12 15.91 -52.53 6.93
N GLU A 13 15.79 -52.62 5.60
CA GLU A 13 15.63 -51.47 4.71
C GLU A 13 14.33 -50.71 4.98
N ASP A 14 13.20 -51.42 5.14
CA ASP A 14 11.91 -50.78 5.45
C ASP A 14 11.96 -50.03 6.79
N LYS A 15 12.70 -50.56 7.77
CA LYS A 15 12.86 -49.92 9.09
C LYS A 15 13.66 -48.63 9.00
N GLU A 16 14.70 -48.57 8.16
CA GLU A 16 15.48 -47.36 7.93
C GLU A 16 14.69 -46.32 7.13
N GLU A 17 13.90 -46.75 6.14
CA GLU A 17 13.02 -45.86 5.39
C GLU A 17 11.95 -45.24 6.30
N ILE A 18 11.31 -46.02 7.17
CA ILE A 18 10.35 -45.50 8.16
C ILE A 18 10.99 -44.45 9.08
N LYS A 19 12.21 -44.69 9.58
CA LYS A 19 12.93 -43.70 10.40
C LYS A 19 13.18 -42.40 9.64
N ARG A 20 13.59 -42.50 8.37
CA ARG A 20 13.85 -41.34 7.52
C ARG A 20 12.57 -40.52 7.28
N TRP A 21 11.45 -41.19 7.00
CA TRP A 21 10.15 -40.52 6.84
C TRP A 21 9.65 -39.90 8.15
N ASP A 22 9.81 -40.58 9.28
CA ASP A 22 9.45 -40.04 10.59
C ASP A 22 10.29 -38.79 10.92
N GLU A 23 11.60 -38.80 10.65
CA GLU A 23 12.45 -37.63 10.80
C GLU A 23 12.05 -36.47 9.88
N PHE A 24 11.78 -36.77 8.60
CA PHE A 24 11.32 -35.79 7.63
C PHE A 24 10.01 -35.12 8.08
N LEU A 25 9.00 -35.92 8.45
CA LEU A 25 7.71 -35.43 8.93
C LEU A 25 7.84 -34.61 10.22
N ARG A 26 8.70 -35.01 11.15
CA ARG A 26 8.98 -34.22 12.37
C ARG A 26 9.60 -32.87 12.04
N ASN A 27 10.51 -32.81 11.08
CA ASN A 27 11.15 -31.56 10.68
C ASN A 27 10.19 -30.63 9.93
N ASP A 28 9.34 -31.20 9.06
CA ASP A 28 8.29 -30.45 8.36
C ASP A 28 7.27 -29.86 9.35
N ASN A 29 6.81 -30.67 10.30
CA ASN A 29 5.93 -30.21 11.39
C ASN A 29 6.55 -29.06 12.21
N LYS A 30 7.87 -29.11 12.48
CA LYS A 30 8.58 -28.02 13.16
C LYS A 30 8.63 -26.76 12.32
N ALA A 31 8.88 -26.88 11.01
CA ALA A 31 8.91 -25.74 10.10
C ALA A 31 7.55 -25.04 10.05
N PHE A 32 6.47 -25.81 9.93
CA PHE A 32 5.10 -25.30 9.97
C PHE A 32 4.76 -24.63 11.31
N ALA A 33 5.10 -25.25 12.44
CA ALA A 33 4.87 -24.67 13.76
C ALA A 33 5.65 -23.35 13.96
N ASN A 34 6.88 -23.27 13.44
CA ASN A 34 7.68 -22.04 13.49
C ASN A 34 7.10 -20.94 12.61
N ALA A 35 6.57 -21.26 11.42
CA ALA A 35 5.85 -20.31 10.58
C ALA A 35 4.63 -19.72 11.32
N ASN A 36 3.77 -20.58 11.87
CA ASN A 36 2.61 -20.14 12.68
C ASN A 36 3.01 -19.29 13.90
N ARG A 37 4.18 -19.53 14.49
CA ARG A 37 4.71 -18.69 15.58
C ARG A 37 5.12 -17.30 15.07
N ARG A 38 5.75 -17.21 13.90
CA ARG A 38 6.11 -15.93 13.26
C ARG A 38 4.86 -15.14 12.87
N ASP A 39 3.87 -15.82 12.31
CA ASP A 39 2.61 -15.18 11.91
C ASP A 39 1.91 -14.57 13.13
N ARG A 40 1.79 -15.32 14.24
CA ARG A 40 1.27 -14.78 15.51
C ARG A 40 2.08 -13.63 16.06
N TYR A 41 3.41 -13.65 15.96
CA TYR A 41 4.25 -12.55 16.43
C TYR A 41 3.99 -11.24 15.66
N HIS A 42 3.68 -11.35 14.37
CA HIS A 42 3.35 -10.21 13.51
C HIS A 42 1.84 -9.95 13.39
N ASN A 43 0.99 -10.65 14.14
CA ASN A 43 -0.47 -10.61 14.04
C ASN A 43 -0.98 -10.83 12.61
N LEU A 44 -0.34 -11.72 11.85
CA LEU A 44 -0.76 -12.10 10.51
C LEU A 44 -1.90 -13.14 10.60
N GLY A 45 -2.91 -12.97 9.74
CA GLY A 45 -4.04 -13.88 9.57
C GLY A 45 -4.10 -14.45 8.16
N SER A 46 -4.93 -15.47 7.94
CA SER A 46 -5.15 -16.02 6.60
C SER A 46 -6.05 -15.10 5.79
N LEU A 47 -5.68 -14.85 4.55
CA LEU A 47 -6.56 -14.16 3.59
C LEU A 47 -7.73 -15.06 3.16
N ASP A 48 -7.55 -16.38 3.25
CA ASP A 48 -8.58 -17.39 2.99
C ASP A 48 -9.41 -17.69 4.27
N GLU A 49 -9.30 -16.86 5.30
CA GLU A 49 -10.15 -17.00 6.49
C GLU A 49 -11.60 -16.68 6.11
N ASN A 50 -12.49 -17.68 6.25
CA ASN A 50 -13.91 -17.50 6.03
C ASN A 50 -14.54 -16.72 7.19
N ILE A 51 -14.89 -15.47 6.92
CA ILE A 51 -15.50 -14.53 7.88
C ILE A 51 -17.02 -14.47 7.78
N SER A 52 -17.62 -15.20 6.84
CA SER A 52 -19.06 -15.38 6.66
C SER A 52 -19.90 -14.11 6.78
N ILE A 53 -20.14 -13.40 5.67
CA ILE A 53 -20.99 -12.21 5.62
C ILE A 53 -22.36 -12.55 5.07
N ASP A 54 -23.42 -12.07 5.72
CA ASP A 54 -24.82 -12.25 5.32
C ASP A 54 -25.22 -13.71 5.06
N GLY A 55 -24.63 -14.64 5.82
CA GLY A 55 -24.89 -16.08 5.70
C GLY A 55 -24.23 -16.76 4.50
N ARG A 56 -23.37 -16.06 3.75
CA ARG A 56 -22.55 -16.61 2.68
C ARG A 56 -21.12 -16.79 3.17
N ALA A 57 -20.47 -17.89 2.77
CA ALA A 57 -19.03 -18.05 2.95
C ALA A 57 -18.27 -16.98 2.14
N THR A 58 -17.45 -16.20 2.83
CA THR A 58 -16.71 -15.06 2.28
C THR A 58 -15.32 -15.08 2.86
N ASP A 59 -14.32 -15.16 2.00
CA ASP A 59 -12.92 -15.12 2.42
C ASP A 59 -12.51 -13.67 2.72
N LEU A 60 -11.64 -13.48 3.71
CA LEU A 60 -11.16 -12.15 4.13
C LEU A 60 -10.60 -11.33 2.96
N TYR A 61 -9.93 -11.98 2.00
CA TYR A 61 -9.42 -11.35 0.79
C TYR A 61 -10.48 -10.59 -0.01
N GLU A 62 -11.73 -11.09 -0.06
CA GLU A 62 -12.81 -10.47 -0.85
C GLU A 62 -13.20 -9.08 -0.34
N LEU A 63 -12.91 -8.77 0.92
CA LEU A 63 -13.22 -7.48 1.54
C LEU A 63 -12.06 -6.50 1.51
N ILE A 64 -10.84 -6.98 1.31
CA ILE A 64 -9.67 -6.13 1.30
C ILE A 64 -9.64 -5.45 -0.06
N ALA A 65 -10.08 -4.19 -0.09
CA ALA A 65 -9.98 -3.36 -1.26
C ALA A 65 -8.51 -3.26 -1.70
N ALA A 66 -8.29 -3.33 -3.01
CA ALA A 66 -6.98 -3.02 -3.57
C ALA A 66 -6.60 -1.57 -3.20
N PRO A 67 -5.32 -1.26 -2.98
CA PRO A 67 -4.87 0.11 -2.68
C PRO A 67 -5.00 1.04 -3.89
N SER A 68 -5.46 0.55 -5.04
CA SER A 68 -5.70 1.33 -6.24
C SER A 68 -6.99 2.12 -6.14
N SER A 69 -6.96 3.35 -6.64
CA SER A 69 -8.17 4.18 -6.71
C SER A 69 -9.26 3.53 -7.55
N ASN A 70 -10.50 3.64 -7.10
CA ASN A 70 -11.66 3.21 -7.88
C ASN A 70 -11.97 4.22 -9.02
N GLY A 71 -12.89 3.87 -9.92
CA GLY A 71 -13.21 4.71 -11.07
C GLY A 71 -13.75 6.10 -10.70
N GLU A 72 -14.50 6.21 -9.61
CA GLU A 72 -15.05 7.48 -9.10
C GLU A 72 -13.95 8.37 -8.53
N GLU A 73 -13.04 7.80 -7.74
CA GLU A 73 -11.87 8.51 -7.21
C GLU A 73 -10.94 9.01 -8.31
N VAL A 74 -10.73 8.22 -9.36
CA VAL A 74 -9.96 8.63 -10.55
C VAL A 74 -10.66 9.79 -11.26
N LEU A 75 -11.98 9.73 -11.43
CA LEU A 75 -12.75 10.80 -12.07
C LEU A 75 -12.66 12.10 -11.25
N LEU A 76 -12.90 12.04 -9.94
CA LEU A 76 -12.80 13.19 -9.04
C LEU A 76 -11.39 13.81 -9.06
N THR A 77 -10.36 12.96 -9.09
CA THR A 77 -8.96 13.41 -9.19
C THR A 77 -8.70 14.13 -10.52
N ASN A 78 -9.23 13.62 -11.63
CA ASN A 78 -9.09 14.27 -12.94
C ASN A 78 -9.81 15.61 -12.99
N GLU A 79 -11.03 15.70 -12.47
CA GLU A 79 -11.77 16.97 -12.37
C GLU A 79 -11.01 18.00 -11.52
N LEU A 80 -10.47 17.58 -10.38
CA LEU A 80 -9.63 18.41 -9.52
C LEU A 80 -8.40 18.94 -10.27
N ILE A 81 -7.68 18.06 -10.98
CA ILE A 81 -6.50 18.43 -11.78
C ILE A 81 -6.87 19.43 -12.86
N GLU A 82 -7.99 19.24 -13.57
CA GLU A 82 -8.44 20.19 -14.58
C GLU A 82 -8.73 21.58 -14.01
N VAL A 83 -9.38 21.66 -12.83
CA VAL A 83 -9.63 22.94 -12.15
C VAL A 83 -8.31 23.62 -11.79
N VAL A 84 -7.34 22.87 -11.26
CA VAL A 84 -6.01 23.41 -10.92
C VAL A 84 -5.29 23.90 -12.19
N ILE A 85 -5.31 23.14 -13.29
CA ILE A 85 -4.67 23.54 -14.55
C ILE A 85 -5.29 24.83 -15.08
N LYS A 86 -6.62 24.92 -15.15
CA LYS A 86 -7.34 26.13 -15.58
C LYS A 86 -6.97 27.34 -14.71
N PHE A 87 -6.94 27.16 -13.39
CA PHE A 87 -6.52 28.22 -12.47
C PHE A 87 -5.08 28.68 -12.75
N LEU A 88 -4.15 27.75 -13.00
CA LEU A 88 -2.75 28.08 -13.29
C LEU A 88 -2.58 28.79 -14.64
N ASP A 89 -3.38 28.44 -15.64
CA ASP A 89 -3.34 29.06 -16.98
C ASP A 89 -3.83 30.51 -16.97
N ASP A 90 -4.72 30.87 -16.04
CA ASP A 90 -5.19 32.25 -15.85
C ASP A 90 -4.16 33.15 -15.13
N LEU A 91 -3.08 32.57 -14.57
CA LEU A 91 -2.04 33.32 -13.88
C LEU A 91 -1.04 33.94 -14.86
N LYS A 92 -0.43 35.05 -14.44
CA LYS A 92 0.75 35.60 -15.14
C LYS A 92 1.90 34.57 -15.11
N PRO A 93 2.80 34.56 -16.11
CA PRO A 93 3.87 33.57 -16.21
C PRO A 93 4.70 33.40 -14.94
N GLU A 94 5.07 34.50 -14.29
CA GLU A 94 5.83 34.50 -13.03
C GLU A 94 5.06 33.82 -11.89
N ASP A 95 3.78 34.17 -11.72
CA ASP A 95 2.90 33.63 -10.70
C ASP A 95 2.60 32.14 -10.94
N LYS A 96 2.43 31.74 -12.20
CA LYS A 96 2.28 30.34 -12.62
C LYS A 96 3.52 29.53 -12.24
N LEU A 97 4.72 30.04 -12.53
CA LEU A 97 5.99 29.39 -12.17
C LEU A 97 6.17 29.27 -10.65
N ILE A 98 5.79 30.30 -9.89
CA ILE A 98 5.80 30.27 -8.42
C ILE A 98 4.86 29.17 -7.91
N MET A 99 3.62 29.13 -8.41
CA MET A 99 2.63 28.14 -7.98
C MET A 99 3.06 26.72 -8.32
N ILE A 100 3.48 26.45 -9.57
CA ILE A 100 3.99 25.12 -9.99
C ILE A 100 5.16 24.72 -9.10
N GLY A 101 6.16 25.61 -8.94
CA GLY A 101 7.35 25.31 -8.16
C GLY A 101 7.07 25.03 -6.68
N LYS A 102 5.95 25.52 -6.13
CA LYS A 102 5.55 25.28 -4.74
C LYS A 102 4.60 24.10 -4.55
N LEU A 103 3.85 23.71 -5.58
CA LEU A 103 2.83 22.67 -5.52
C LEU A 103 3.32 21.29 -6.00
N THR A 104 4.48 21.19 -6.63
CA THR A 104 5.08 19.90 -7.00
C THR A 104 5.42 19.04 -5.78
N ASP A 105 5.47 17.71 -5.94
CA ASP A 105 5.86 16.72 -4.90
C ASP A 105 7.11 17.10 -4.10
N LYS A 106 8.05 17.79 -4.75
CA LYS A 106 9.23 18.37 -4.11
C LYS A 106 9.21 19.89 -4.22
N PRO A 107 8.52 20.60 -3.30
CA PRO A 107 8.39 22.05 -3.36
C PRO A 107 9.74 22.75 -3.37
N MET A 108 9.90 23.73 -4.26
CA MET A 108 11.08 24.57 -4.31
C MET A 108 11.09 25.60 -3.16
N PRO A 109 12.25 25.82 -2.52
CA PRO A 109 12.38 26.88 -1.54
C PRO A 109 12.20 28.24 -2.22
N SER A 110 11.65 29.20 -1.49
CA SER A 110 11.33 30.52 -2.04
C SER A 110 12.58 31.26 -2.53
N THR A 111 13.73 31.05 -1.89
CA THR A 111 15.04 31.57 -2.32
C THR A 111 15.45 31.11 -3.73
N LYS A 112 15.19 29.84 -4.07
CA LYS A 112 15.50 29.30 -5.39
C LYS A 112 14.60 29.91 -6.47
N LEU A 113 13.31 30.06 -6.18
CA LEU A 113 12.35 30.70 -7.08
C LEU A 113 12.65 32.20 -7.25
N ALA A 114 13.04 32.87 -6.15
CA ALA A 114 13.45 34.27 -6.14
C ALA A 114 14.63 34.52 -7.08
N ASN A 115 15.68 33.67 -7.00
CA ASN A 115 16.84 33.74 -7.88
C ASN A 115 16.47 33.49 -9.35
N LEU A 116 15.57 32.55 -9.62
CA LEU A 116 15.15 32.21 -10.99
C LEU A 116 14.32 33.32 -11.65
N LEU A 117 13.50 34.03 -10.86
CA LEU A 117 12.58 35.05 -11.33
C LEU A 117 13.10 36.48 -11.16
N GLY A 118 14.30 36.67 -10.61
CA GLY A 118 14.89 37.99 -10.39
C GLY A 118 14.12 38.84 -9.37
N MET A 119 13.47 38.22 -8.39
CA MET A 119 12.67 38.91 -7.38
C MET A 119 13.08 38.54 -5.95
N SER A 120 12.54 39.21 -4.94
CA SER A 120 12.84 38.89 -3.54
C SER A 120 12.08 37.64 -3.06
N ASP A 121 12.67 36.89 -2.13
CA ASP A 121 12.00 35.77 -1.44
C ASP A 121 10.65 36.21 -0.83
N LYS A 122 10.62 37.38 -0.21
CA LYS A 122 9.40 37.97 0.36
C LYS A 122 8.31 38.15 -0.71
N THR A 123 8.69 38.58 -1.91
CA THR A 123 7.76 38.72 -3.06
C THR A 123 7.21 37.36 -3.47
N VAL A 124 8.07 36.36 -3.68
CA VAL A 124 7.66 34.98 -4.03
C VAL A 124 6.67 34.43 -3.00
N THR A 125 7.01 34.55 -1.72
CA THR A 125 6.17 34.05 -0.63
C THR A 125 4.82 34.76 -0.57
N THR A 126 4.78 36.06 -0.86
CA THR A 126 3.55 36.85 -0.88
C THR A 126 2.65 36.45 -2.03
N HIS A 127 3.22 36.30 -3.23
CA HIS A 127 2.49 35.86 -4.42
C HIS A 127 1.93 34.45 -4.24
N PHE A 128 2.75 33.51 -3.74
CA PHE A 128 2.30 32.16 -3.46
C PHE A 128 1.12 32.14 -2.48
N LYS A 129 1.21 32.82 -1.34
CA LYS A 129 0.12 32.85 -0.34
C LYS A 129 -1.18 33.44 -0.91
N LYS A 130 -1.09 34.48 -1.76
CA LYS A 130 -2.25 35.08 -2.42
C LYS A 130 -2.98 34.05 -3.28
N TYR A 131 -2.27 33.40 -4.20
CA TYR A 131 -2.88 32.47 -5.14
C TYR A 131 -3.23 31.12 -4.51
N GLN A 132 -2.49 30.68 -3.49
CA GLN A 132 -2.86 29.54 -2.64
C GLN A 132 -4.25 29.77 -2.02
N LYS A 133 -4.49 30.95 -1.44
CA LYS A 133 -5.79 31.28 -0.85
C LYS A 133 -6.92 31.30 -1.89
N MET A 134 -6.64 31.83 -3.08
CA MET A 134 -7.62 31.85 -4.18
C MET A 134 -7.94 30.44 -4.66
N LEU A 135 -6.93 29.59 -4.86
CA LEU A 135 -7.11 28.19 -5.27
C LEU A 135 -7.90 27.41 -4.20
N GLN A 136 -7.57 27.58 -2.92
CA GLN A 136 -8.32 26.95 -1.81
C GLN A 136 -9.80 27.36 -1.79
N GLN A 137 -10.13 28.61 -2.15
CA GLN A 137 -11.52 29.06 -2.25
C GLN A 137 -12.27 28.40 -3.41
N GLN A 138 -11.61 28.22 -4.55
CA GLN A 138 -12.20 27.51 -5.71
C GLN A 138 -12.40 26.02 -5.43
N LEU A 139 -11.45 25.41 -4.70
CA LEU A 139 -11.48 23.98 -4.39
C LEU A 139 -12.33 23.62 -3.17
N LYS A 140 -12.99 24.59 -2.52
CA LYS A 140 -13.76 24.36 -1.30
C LYS A 140 -14.87 23.31 -1.45
N ASN A 141 -15.37 23.09 -2.67
CA ASN A 141 -16.42 22.10 -2.94
C ASN A 141 -15.89 20.68 -3.20
N TYR A 142 -14.58 20.53 -3.36
CA TYR A 142 -13.90 19.23 -3.53
C TYR A 142 -13.31 18.69 -2.22
N ILE A 143 -13.34 19.48 -1.14
CA ILE A 143 -12.73 19.19 0.17
C ILE A 143 -13.81 19.18 1.26
#